data_AF-A0A1W9I1D3-F1
#
_entry.id   AF-A0A1W9I1D3-F1
#
_cell.length_a   1.000
_cell.length_b   1.000
_cell.length_c   1.000
_cell.angle_alpha   90.00
_cell.angle_beta   90.00
_cell.angle_gamma   90.00
#
_symmetry.space_group_name_H-M   'P 1'
#
loop_
_entity.id
_entity.type
_entity.pdbx_description
1 polymer ?
#
loop_
_entity_poly.entity_id
_entity_poly.type
_entity_poly.pdbx_seq_one_letter_code
_entity_poly.pdbx_strand_id
1 'polypeptide(L)'
;MLTFDQPARQLIAAKLKEFPRRPHDAAAAEGLKRAAVAIALLAADDSEGIAFALTRRVGKLRAHSGQWALPGGRCDAGETVVQAALREMDEEIGLKLDESDALGLLDDYPTRSGYLITPVVFWCKPGLTPHANPDEVAAIYRIPIADIAPIEKVSFTRIPESDRRVVRINILGQQIHAPTAALLYQFREVLAGRITRVADLEQPVFAWK
;
A
#
# COMPACT_ATOMS: atom_id res chain seq x y z
N MET A 1 9.78 15.38 12.74
CA MET A 1 8.72 14.37 12.50
C MET A 1 7.56 15.09 11.86
N LEU A 2 6.91 14.55 10.82
CA LEU A 2 5.73 15.20 10.21
C LEU A 2 4.53 15.02 11.14
N THR A 3 3.87 16.11 11.48
CA THR A 3 2.59 16.13 12.23
C THR A 3 1.45 15.77 11.29
N PHE A 4 0.41 15.10 11.79
CA PHE A 4 -0.82 14.84 11.06
C PHE A 4 -1.69 16.10 10.98
N ASP A 5 -1.33 16.99 10.07
CA ASP A 5 -1.97 18.29 9.88
C ASP A 5 -2.12 18.68 8.40
N GLN A 6 -2.75 19.82 8.15
CA GLN A 6 -3.01 20.31 6.80
C GLN A 6 -1.71 20.66 6.02
N PRO A 7 -0.69 21.32 6.62
CA PRO A 7 0.62 21.48 5.97
C PRO A 7 1.25 20.17 5.51
N ALA A 8 1.24 19.13 6.34
CA ALA A 8 1.81 17.84 5.96
C ALA A 8 0.98 17.15 4.87
N ARG A 9 -0.36 17.23 4.93
CA ARG A 9 -1.23 16.78 3.83
C ARG A 9 -0.86 17.43 2.51
N GLN A 10 -0.69 18.75 2.50
CA GLN A 10 -0.31 19.51 1.30
C GLN A 10 1.07 19.11 0.78
N LEU A 11 2.05 18.93 1.66
CA LEU A 11 3.39 18.48 1.29
C LEU A 11 3.37 17.09 0.64
N ILE A 12 2.62 16.15 1.20
CA ILE A 12 2.52 14.79 0.66
C ILE A 12 1.78 14.80 -0.68
N ALA A 13 0.68 15.55 -0.78
CA ALA A 13 -0.05 15.73 -2.04
C ALA A 13 0.83 16.34 -3.14
N ALA A 14 1.66 17.35 -2.81
CA ALA A 14 2.59 17.95 -3.75
C ALA A 14 3.62 16.93 -4.25
N LYS A 15 4.22 16.13 -3.35
CA LYS A 15 5.17 15.07 -3.72
C LYS A 15 4.55 14.00 -4.61
N LEU A 16 3.31 13.59 -4.32
CA LEU A 16 2.58 12.63 -5.15
C LEU A 16 2.23 13.22 -6.52
N LYS A 17 1.91 14.52 -6.59
CA LYS A 17 1.65 15.23 -7.85
C LYS A 17 2.91 15.39 -8.70
N GLU A 18 4.06 15.66 -8.08
CA GLU A 18 5.35 15.77 -8.76
C GLU A 18 5.92 14.42 -9.19
N PHE A 19 5.53 13.33 -8.52
CA PHE A 19 5.96 11.99 -8.87
C PHE A 19 5.43 11.60 -10.27
N PRO A 20 6.31 11.32 -11.25
CA PRO A 20 5.89 10.95 -12.59
C PRO A 20 5.42 9.48 -12.60
N ARG A 21 4.18 9.26 -12.13
CA ARG A 21 3.53 7.95 -12.09
C ARG A 21 3.54 7.30 -13.48
N ARG A 22 3.94 6.03 -13.52
CA ARG A 22 3.78 5.15 -14.67
C ARG A 22 2.54 4.29 -14.44
N PRO A 23 1.38 4.63 -15.04
CA PRO A 23 0.32 3.65 -15.17
C PRO A 23 0.87 2.47 -15.99
N HIS A 24 0.44 1.25 -15.67
CA HIS A 24 0.80 0.11 -16.49
C HIS A 24 0.22 0.29 -17.89
N ASP A 25 1.01 0.01 -18.92
CA ASP A 25 0.52 0.00 -20.30
C ASP A 25 -0.63 -1.01 -20.43
N ALA A 26 -1.70 -0.62 -21.11
CA ALA A 26 -2.88 -1.44 -21.34
C ALA A 26 -2.52 -2.78 -22.02
N ALA A 27 -1.50 -2.79 -22.89
CA ALA A 27 -1.00 -4.00 -23.53
C ALA A 27 -0.25 -4.93 -22.56
N ALA A 28 0.46 -4.38 -21.58
CA ALA A 28 1.19 -5.16 -20.56
C ALA A 28 0.30 -5.57 -19.37
N ALA A 29 -0.88 -4.96 -19.24
CA ALA A 29 -1.94 -5.34 -18.31
C ALA A 29 -2.83 -6.47 -18.85
N GLU A 30 -2.63 -6.88 -20.11
CA GLU A 30 -3.45 -7.90 -20.78
C GLU A 30 -3.38 -9.23 -20.00
N GLY A 31 -4.56 -9.72 -19.58
CA GLY A 31 -4.71 -10.93 -18.77
C GLY A 31 -4.56 -10.75 -17.25
N LEU A 32 -4.19 -9.58 -16.74
CA LEU A 32 -4.11 -9.31 -15.30
C LEU A 32 -5.46 -8.80 -14.75
N LYS A 33 -5.83 -9.27 -13.55
CA LYS A 33 -6.98 -8.76 -12.82
C LYS A 33 -6.62 -7.43 -12.14
N ARG A 34 -7.37 -6.37 -12.44
CA ARG A 34 -7.16 -5.07 -11.79
C ARG A 34 -7.53 -5.15 -10.30
N ALA A 35 -6.68 -4.57 -9.45
CA ALA A 35 -6.89 -4.44 -8.03
C ALA A 35 -6.41 -3.07 -7.56
N ALA A 36 -6.97 -2.58 -6.47
CA ALA A 36 -6.56 -1.34 -5.84
C ALA A 36 -6.32 -1.54 -4.35
N VAL A 37 -5.32 -0.84 -3.80
CA VAL A 37 -5.03 -0.86 -2.37
C VAL A 37 -4.90 0.55 -1.82
N ALA A 38 -5.36 0.74 -0.59
CA ALA A 38 -5.33 2.01 0.13
C ALA A 38 -4.08 2.13 1.01
N ILE A 39 -3.28 3.17 0.79
CA ILE A 39 -2.36 3.70 1.80
C ILE A 39 -3.12 4.80 2.55
N ALA A 40 -3.91 4.40 3.55
CA ALA A 40 -4.74 5.31 4.33
C ALA A 40 -3.88 6.00 5.41
N LEU A 41 -3.58 7.29 5.23
CA LEU A 41 -2.82 8.08 6.18
C LEU A 41 -3.73 8.62 7.29
N LEU A 42 -3.35 8.40 8.55
CA LEU A 42 -4.10 8.79 9.74
C LEU A 42 -3.17 9.24 10.87
N ALA A 43 -3.73 9.82 11.93
CA ALA A 43 -2.96 10.15 13.13
C ALA A 43 -2.40 8.87 13.78
N ALA A 44 -1.14 8.92 14.18
CA ALA A 44 -0.51 7.89 14.99
C ALA A 44 -1.16 7.81 16.39
N ASP A 45 -1.13 6.66 17.03
CA ASP A 45 -1.78 6.45 18.34
C ASP A 45 -1.10 7.24 19.47
N ASP A 46 0.24 7.20 19.52
CA ASP A 46 1.02 7.74 20.65
C ASP A 46 1.76 9.04 20.31
N SER A 47 1.37 9.72 19.23
CA SER A 47 2.00 10.99 18.82
C SER A 47 1.11 11.79 17.89
N GLU A 48 1.41 13.07 17.72
CA GLU A 48 0.81 13.89 16.67
C GLU A 48 1.31 13.50 15.27
N GLY A 49 2.07 12.42 15.12
CA GLY A 49 2.68 11.98 13.87
C GLY A 49 1.69 11.36 12.89
N ILE A 50 2.16 11.15 11.66
CA ILE A 50 1.42 10.46 10.59
C ILE A 50 1.73 8.97 10.63
N ALA A 51 0.68 8.14 10.55
CA ALA A 51 0.75 6.70 10.37
C ALA A 51 -0.03 6.28 9.11
N PHE A 52 0.15 5.03 8.67
CA PHE A 52 -0.71 4.37 7.70
C PHE A 52 -1.35 3.13 8.30
N ALA A 53 -2.55 2.78 7.83
CA ALA A 53 -3.22 1.54 8.23
C ALA A 53 -2.60 0.33 7.53
N LEU A 54 -2.26 -0.70 8.31
CA LEU A 54 -1.79 -1.99 7.82
C LEU A 54 -2.58 -3.10 8.51
N THR A 55 -3.10 -4.04 7.74
CA THR A 55 -4.00 -5.10 8.22
C THR A 55 -3.27 -6.43 8.30
N ARG A 56 -3.78 -7.30 9.17
CA ARG A 56 -3.44 -8.72 9.21
C ARG A 56 -4.66 -9.53 8.82
N ARG A 57 -4.59 -10.31 7.74
CA ARG A 57 -5.74 -11.08 7.24
C ARG A 57 -6.12 -12.23 8.17
N VAL A 58 -7.43 -12.50 8.28
CA VAL A 58 -7.97 -13.66 9.02
C VAL A 58 -7.48 -14.96 8.40
N GLY A 59 -6.98 -15.88 9.24
CA GLY A 59 -6.49 -17.18 8.81
C GLY A 59 -7.61 -18.22 8.65
N LYS A 60 -8.54 -18.02 7.70
CA LYS A 60 -9.60 -19.02 7.44
C LYS A 60 -9.33 -19.93 6.22
N LEU A 61 -8.42 -19.56 5.31
CA LEU A 61 -8.10 -20.36 4.10
C LEU A 61 -6.60 -20.44 3.80
N ARG A 62 -6.18 -21.63 3.35
CA ARG A 62 -4.84 -22.24 3.30
C ARG A 62 -3.73 -21.53 2.48
N ALA A 63 -3.88 -20.28 2.05
CA ALA A 63 -2.88 -19.61 1.19
C ALA A 63 -2.26 -18.32 1.75
N HIS A 64 -2.92 -17.57 2.64
CA HIS A 64 -2.44 -16.22 3.04
C HIS A 64 -2.71 -15.85 4.51
N SER A 65 -2.88 -16.85 5.39
CA SER A 65 -3.22 -16.61 6.80
C SER A 65 -2.20 -15.71 7.50
N GLY A 66 -2.68 -14.64 8.14
CA GLY A 66 -1.84 -13.77 8.95
C GLY A 66 -0.86 -12.88 8.17
N GLN A 67 -1.01 -12.79 6.84
CA GLN A 67 -0.21 -11.90 6.01
C GLN A 67 -0.53 -10.43 6.29
N TRP A 68 0.52 -9.62 6.23
CA TRP A 68 0.45 -8.17 6.32
C TRP A 68 0.07 -7.58 4.96
N ALA A 69 -1.02 -6.82 4.93
CA ALA A 69 -1.55 -6.22 3.71
C ALA A 69 -1.98 -4.76 3.95
N LEU A 70 -1.93 -3.97 2.89
CA LEU A 70 -2.70 -2.75 2.82
C LEU A 70 -4.17 -3.11 2.55
N PRO A 71 -5.16 -2.37 3.07
CA PRO A 71 -6.55 -2.60 2.74
C PRO A 71 -6.76 -2.53 1.23
N GLY A 72 -7.51 -3.45 0.66
CA GLY A 72 -7.75 -3.44 -0.78
C GLY A 72 -8.05 -4.80 -1.39
N GLY A 73 -8.55 -4.72 -2.62
CA GLY A 73 -9.03 -5.88 -3.34
C GLY A 73 -9.24 -5.60 -4.82
N ARG A 74 -10.05 -6.44 -5.45
CA ARG A 74 -10.25 -6.43 -6.90
C ARG A 74 -11.13 -5.24 -7.29
N CYS A 75 -10.83 -4.62 -8.42
CA CYS A 75 -11.75 -3.66 -9.03
C CYS A 75 -12.95 -4.38 -9.65
N ASP A 76 -14.15 -3.91 -9.34
CA ASP A 76 -15.38 -4.36 -9.99
C ASP A 76 -15.55 -3.74 -11.38
N ALA A 77 -16.49 -4.31 -12.14
CA ALA A 77 -16.77 -3.84 -13.49
C ALA A 77 -17.29 -2.38 -13.46
N GLY A 78 -16.63 -1.49 -14.20
CA GLY A 78 -16.96 -0.07 -14.24
C GLY A 78 -16.35 0.77 -13.11
N GLU A 79 -15.70 0.13 -12.14
CA GLU A 79 -15.10 0.80 -11.00
C GLU A 79 -13.75 1.44 -11.36
N THR A 80 -13.52 2.66 -10.86
CA THR A 80 -12.17 3.27 -10.88
C THR A 80 -11.31 2.65 -9.78
N VAL A 81 -9.98 2.80 -9.88
CA VAL A 81 -9.06 2.32 -8.82
C VAL A 81 -9.29 3.04 -7.49
N VAL A 82 -9.71 4.31 -7.52
CA VAL A 82 -10.02 5.09 -6.31
C VAL A 82 -11.28 4.56 -5.66
N GLN A 83 -12.34 4.30 -6.44
CA GLN A 83 -13.59 3.72 -5.95
C GLN A 83 -13.38 2.34 -5.33
N ALA A 84 -12.60 1.47 -5.99
CA ALA A 84 -12.26 0.15 -5.48
C ALA A 84 -11.51 0.25 -4.14
N ALA A 85 -10.50 1.11 -4.04
CA ALA A 85 -9.75 1.28 -2.80
C ALA A 85 -10.62 1.87 -1.67
N LEU A 86 -11.55 2.77 -1.97
CA LEU A 86 -12.50 3.33 -0.99
C LEU A 86 -13.48 2.27 -0.48
N ARG A 87 -14.08 1.48 -1.38
CA ARG A 87 -15.01 0.40 -1.04
C ARG A 87 -14.34 -0.64 -0.15
N GLU A 88 -13.19 -1.17 -0.58
CA GLU A 88 -12.45 -2.20 0.16
C GLU A 88 -11.95 -1.68 1.52
N MET A 89 -11.56 -0.41 1.60
CA MET A 89 -11.18 0.22 2.87
C MET A 89 -12.37 0.35 3.84
N ASP A 90 -13.57 0.64 3.35
CA ASP A 90 -14.80 0.61 4.17
C ASP A 90 -15.14 -0.83 4.60
N GLU A 91 -15.12 -1.77 3.66
CA GLU A 91 -15.47 -3.19 3.88
C GLU A 91 -14.50 -3.89 4.86
N GLU A 92 -13.20 -3.66 4.75
CA GLU A 92 -12.19 -4.34 5.57
C GLU A 92 -11.92 -3.65 6.91
N ILE A 93 -11.88 -2.30 6.92
CA ILE A 93 -11.43 -1.52 8.08
C ILE A 93 -12.37 -0.37 8.49
N GLY A 94 -13.57 -0.28 7.92
CA GLY A 94 -14.63 0.66 8.34
C GLY A 94 -14.30 2.14 8.15
N LEU A 95 -13.29 2.48 7.34
CA LEU A 95 -12.91 3.87 7.08
C LEU A 95 -13.64 4.40 5.85
N LYS A 96 -14.61 5.29 6.09
CA LYS A 96 -15.39 5.96 5.05
C LYS A 96 -14.77 7.30 4.67
N LEU A 97 -14.25 7.37 3.45
CA LEU A 97 -13.68 8.58 2.85
C LEU A 97 -14.35 8.86 1.50
N ASP A 98 -14.13 10.06 0.98
CA ASP A 98 -14.63 10.49 -0.33
C ASP A 98 -13.48 10.49 -1.36
N GLU A 99 -13.79 10.51 -2.66
CA GLU A 99 -12.75 10.58 -3.71
C GLU A 99 -11.83 11.81 -3.56
N SER A 100 -12.33 12.91 -2.96
CA SER A 100 -11.54 14.12 -2.67
C SER A 100 -10.48 13.94 -1.57
N ASP A 101 -10.54 12.84 -0.81
CA ASP A 101 -9.55 12.50 0.21
C ASP A 101 -8.34 11.76 -0.39
N ALA A 102 -8.42 11.34 -1.68
CA ALA A 102 -7.29 10.79 -2.41
C ALA A 102 -6.25 11.88 -2.71
N LEU A 103 -5.01 11.67 -2.26
CA LEU A 103 -3.90 12.59 -2.49
C LEU A 103 -3.17 12.32 -3.82
N GLY A 104 -3.22 11.08 -4.29
CA GLY A 104 -2.54 10.66 -5.50
C GLY A 104 -2.38 9.15 -5.59
N LEU A 105 -1.85 8.70 -6.72
CA LEU A 105 -1.64 7.29 -7.05
C LEU A 105 -0.15 7.02 -7.20
N LEU A 106 0.25 5.79 -6.91
CA LEU A 106 1.60 5.28 -7.13
C LEU A 106 1.67 4.43 -8.42
N ASP A 107 2.87 3.96 -8.79
CA ASP A 107 3.02 3.12 -9.98
C ASP A 107 2.23 1.82 -9.81
N ASP A 108 1.70 1.30 -10.91
CA ASP A 108 1.01 0.01 -10.90
C ASP A 108 2.01 -1.14 -10.74
N TYR A 109 1.66 -2.14 -9.94
CA TYR A 109 2.51 -3.29 -9.64
C TYR A 109 1.89 -4.59 -10.18
N PRO A 110 2.47 -5.19 -11.24
CA PRO A 110 2.03 -6.49 -11.75
C PRO A 110 2.51 -7.60 -10.81
N THR A 111 1.58 -8.39 -10.28
CA THR A 111 1.91 -9.54 -9.45
C THR A 111 2.10 -10.80 -10.28
N ARG A 112 2.92 -11.74 -9.78
CA ARG A 112 3.04 -13.08 -10.40
C ARG A 112 1.78 -13.92 -10.22
N SER A 113 0.96 -13.59 -9.21
CA SER A 113 -0.36 -14.19 -8.96
C SER A 113 -1.48 -13.68 -9.88
N GLY A 114 -1.16 -12.85 -10.87
CA GLY A 114 -2.11 -12.45 -11.92
C GLY A 114 -2.95 -11.21 -11.61
N TYR A 115 -2.48 -10.34 -10.71
CA TYR A 115 -3.11 -9.05 -10.43
C TYR A 115 -2.26 -7.88 -10.94
N LEU A 116 -2.93 -6.78 -11.26
CA LEU A 116 -2.29 -5.48 -11.46
C LEU A 116 -2.79 -4.56 -10.35
N ILE A 117 -1.93 -4.30 -9.37
CA ILE A 117 -2.29 -3.53 -8.17
C ILE A 117 -1.95 -2.06 -8.37
N THR A 118 -2.95 -1.18 -8.24
CA THR A 118 -2.77 0.28 -8.20
C THR A 118 -2.88 0.79 -6.75
N PRO A 119 -1.81 1.36 -6.17
CA PRO A 119 -1.88 1.93 -4.82
C PRO A 119 -2.42 3.35 -4.87
N VAL A 120 -3.38 3.64 -4.00
CA VAL A 120 -4.00 4.96 -3.83
C VAL A 120 -3.67 5.47 -2.43
N VAL A 121 -3.13 6.69 -2.34
CA VAL A 121 -2.80 7.31 -1.04
C VAL A 121 -3.97 8.20 -0.62
N PHE A 122 -4.54 7.93 0.54
CA PHE A 122 -5.65 8.72 1.10
C PHE A 122 -5.20 9.48 2.35
N TRP A 123 -5.79 10.65 2.57
CA TRP A 123 -5.68 11.37 3.83
C TRP A 123 -6.98 11.24 4.62
N CYS A 124 -6.94 10.58 5.77
CA CYS A 124 -8.12 10.39 6.60
C CYS A 124 -8.53 11.71 7.28
N LYS A 125 -9.83 11.88 7.52
CA LYS A 125 -10.32 12.98 8.36
C LYS A 125 -9.85 12.76 9.81
N PRO A 126 -9.44 13.81 10.55
CA PRO A 126 -9.07 13.66 11.96
C PRO A 126 -10.18 13.02 12.79
N GLY A 127 -9.80 12.15 13.74
CA GLY A 127 -10.74 11.45 14.62
C GLY A 127 -11.35 10.16 14.05
N LEU A 128 -11.12 9.84 12.77
CA LEU A 128 -11.52 8.53 12.23
C LEU A 128 -10.71 7.40 12.88
N THR A 129 -11.42 6.39 13.35
CA THR A 129 -10.83 5.18 13.93
C THR A 129 -11.17 3.98 13.05
N PRO A 130 -10.18 3.20 12.59
CA PRO A 130 -10.45 2.03 11.78
C PRO A 130 -10.96 0.88 12.65
N HIS A 131 -11.92 0.12 12.12
CA HIS A 131 -12.57 -1.00 12.78
C HIS A 131 -12.47 -2.25 11.90
N ALA A 132 -11.87 -3.32 12.42
CA ALA A 132 -11.67 -4.54 11.65
C ALA A 132 -13.00 -5.24 11.36
N ASN A 133 -13.23 -5.57 10.10
CA ASN A 133 -14.22 -6.57 9.75
C ASN A 133 -13.68 -7.96 10.16
N PRO A 134 -14.29 -8.63 11.15
CA PRO A 134 -13.76 -9.87 11.73
C PRO A 134 -13.79 -11.06 10.77
N ASP A 135 -14.48 -10.96 9.64
CA ASP A 135 -14.47 -12.02 8.63
C ASP A 135 -13.23 -11.98 7.73
N GLU A 136 -12.60 -10.81 7.59
CA GLU A 136 -11.51 -10.57 6.65
C GLU A 136 -10.21 -10.10 7.32
N VAL A 137 -10.33 -9.28 8.37
CA VAL A 137 -9.22 -8.65 9.08
C VAL A 137 -9.16 -9.12 10.53
N ALA A 138 -8.04 -9.74 10.89
CA ALA A 138 -7.78 -10.22 12.24
C ALA A 138 -7.26 -9.09 13.17
N ALA A 139 -6.52 -8.14 12.60
CA ALA A 139 -5.98 -7.00 13.34
C ALA A 139 -5.65 -5.84 12.38
N ILE A 140 -5.74 -4.62 12.91
CA ILE A 140 -5.33 -3.39 12.22
C ILE A 140 -4.23 -2.75 13.06
N TYR A 141 -3.21 -2.25 12.38
CA TYR A 141 -2.09 -1.55 12.98
C TYR A 141 -1.92 -0.18 12.34
N ARG A 142 -1.66 0.84 13.15
CA ARG A 142 -1.23 2.16 12.67
C ARG A 142 0.29 2.20 12.68
N ILE A 143 0.90 2.09 11.51
CA ILE A 143 2.35 2.09 11.37
C ILE A 143 2.81 3.52 11.09
N PRO A 144 3.62 4.16 11.96
CA PRO A 144 4.14 5.49 11.67
C PRO A 144 4.84 5.53 10.30
N ILE A 145 4.67 6.58 9.51
CA ILE A 145 5.43 6.70 8.23
C ILE A 145 6.94 6.82 8.51
N ALA A 146 7.31 7.30 9.70
CA ALA A 146 8.67 7.30 10.20
C ALA A 146 9.24 5.89 10.35
N ASP A 147 8.40 4.87 10.49
CA ASP A 147 8.84 3.48 10.63
C ASP A 147 9.29 2.86 9.30
N ILE A 148 8.85 3.39 8.16
CA ILE A 148 9.33 2.98 6.82
C ILE A 148 10.38 3.94 6.26
N ALA A 149 10.64 5.06 6.94
CA ALA A 149 11.61 6.07 6.51
C ALA A 149 13.08 5.60 6.50
N PRO A 150 13.57 4.73 7.40
CA PRO A 150 14.97 4.30 7.38
C PRO A 150 15.25 3.25 6.28
N ILE A 151 16.38 3.37 5.57
CA ILE A 151 16.70 2.49 4.44
C ILE A 151 17.13 1.11 4.90
N GLU A 152 17.72 1.01 6.10
CA GLU A 152 18.15 -0.24 6.73
C GLU A 152 17.01 -1.19 7.07
N LYS A 153 15.77 -0.66 7.14
CA LYS A 153 14.57 -1.49 7.25
C LYS A 153 14.16 -2.11 5.91
N VAL A 154 14.73 -1.68 4.78
CA VAL A 154 14.48 -2.22 3.45
C VAL A 154 15.63 -3.15 3.07
N SER A 155 15.32 -4.38 2.68
CA SER A 155 16.31 -5.33 2.18
C SER A 155 15.97 -5.78 0.76
N PHE A 156 17.02 -6.07 0.00
CA PHE A 156 16.93 -6.58 -1.37
C PHE A 156 17.66 -7.91 -1.47
N THR A 157 17.11 -8.85 -2.23
CA THR A 157 17.77 -10.12 -2.55
C THR A 157 17.53 -10.46 -4.02
N ARG A 158 18.48 -11.16 -4.62
CA ARG A 158 18.35 -11.69 -5.99
C ARG A 158 17.89 -13.13 -5.93
N ILE A 159 17.10 -13.54 -6.92
CA ILE A 159 16.65 -14.92 -7.08
C ILE A 159 16.99 -15.38 -8.51
N PRO A 160 17.24 -16.67 -8.75
CA PRO A 160 17.55 -17.17 -10.10
C PRO A 160 16.44 -16.93 -11.14
N GLU A 161 15.19 -16.81 -10.70
CA GLU A 161 14.02 -16.76 -11.57
C GLU A 161 13.68 -15.35 -12.08
N SER A 162 14.42 -14.32 -11.66
CA SER A 162 14.17 -12.93 -12.06
C SER A 162 15.42 -12.06 -11.93
N ASP A 163 15.68 -11.22 -12.93
CA ASP A 163 16.75 -10.21 -12.88
C ASP A 163 16.40 -9.03 -11.96
N ARG A 164 15.13 -8.91 -11.57
CA ARG A 164 14.63 -7.89 -10.64
C ARG A 164 14.96 -8.27 -9.20
N ARG A 165 15.06 -7.25 -8.34
CA ARG A 165 15.42 -7.46 -6.92
C ARG A 165 14.16 -7.75 -6.10
N VAL A 166 14.15 -8.85 -5.36
CA VAL A 166 13.11 -9.14 -4.37
C VAL A 166 13.24 -8.15 -3.22
N VAL A 167 12.17 -7.38 -2.98
CA VAL A 167 12.14 -6.36 -1.92
C VAL A 167 11.40 -6.88 -0.69
N ARG A 168 11.92 -6.53 0.49
CA ARG A 168 11.28 -6.73 1.79
C ARG A 168 11.43 -5.47 2.64
N ILE A 169 10.48 -5.24 3.52
CA ILE A 169 10.54 -4.18 4.52
C ILE A 169 10.29 -4.76 5.92
N ASN A 170 11.10 -4.36 6.89
CA ASN A 170 10.95 -4.74 8.28
C ASN A 170 10.02 -3.75 8.99
N ILE A 171 8.84 -4.21 9.39
CA ILE A 171 7.85 -3.43 10.14
C ILE A 171 7.47 -4.27 11.37
N LEU A 172 7.50 -3.65 12.56
CA LEU A 172 7.22 -4.32 13.84
C LEU A 172 8.06 -5.60 14.06
N GLY A 173 9.32 -5.60 13.60
CA GLY A 173 10.22 -6.75 13.70
C GLY A 173 9.90 -7.91 12.74
N GLN A 174 8.91 -7.74 11.85
CA GLN A 174 8.48 -8.75 10.88
C GLN A 174 8.90 -8.36 9.48
N GLN A 175 9.35 -9.36 8.70
CA GLN A 175 9.67 -9.17 7.29
C GLN A 175 8.37 -9.20 6.48
N ILE A 176 8.01 -8.06 5.90
CA ILE A 176 6.92 -7.93 4.96
C ILE A 176 7.50 -8.01 3.55
N HIS A 177 6.87 -8.81 2.69
CA HIS A 177 7.31 -9.04 1.32
C HIS A 177 6.46 -8.24 0.31
N ALA A 178 6.92 -8.15 -0.93
CA ALA A 178 6.08 -7.66 -2.02
C ALA A 178 4.83 -8.57 -2.19
N PRO A 179 3.68 -8.03 -2.61
CA PRO A 179 3.49 -6.68 -3.16
C PRO A 179 3.54 -5.55 -2.12
N THR A 180 3.06 -5.76 -0.89
CA THR A 180 3.00 -4.73 0.17
C THR A 180 4.32 -3.97 0.37
N ALA A 181 5.45 -4.69 0.46
CA ALA A 181 6.76 -4.06 0.64
C ALA A 181 7.19 -3.17 -0.54
N ALA A 182 6.86 -3.56 -1.78
CA ALA A 182 7.21 -2.78 -2.97
C ALA A 182 6.46 -1.43 -2.98
N LEU A 183 5.17 -1.46 -2.64
CA LEU A 183 4.31 -0.27 -2.60
C LEU A 183 4.74 0.70 -1.50
N LEU A 184 4.98 0.18 -0.28
CA LEU A 184 5.46 0.99 0.84
C LEU A 184 6.87 1.54 0.60
N TYR A 185 7.75 0.76 -0.05
CA TYR A 185 9.07 1.26 -0.44
C TYR A 185 8.96 2.39 -1.47
N GLN A 186 8.13 2.27 -2.50
CA GLN A 186 7.93 3.38 -3.44
C GLN A 186 7.33 4.61 -2.74
N PHE A 187 6.33 4.43 -1.88
CA PHE A 187 5.74 5.53 -1.13
C PHE A 187 6.81 6.28 -0.29
N ARG A 188 7.67 5.54 0.43
CA ARG A 188 8.82 6.09 1.15
C ARG A 188 9.73 6.92 0.22
N GLU A 189 10.06 6.40 -0.96
CA GLU A 189 10.93 7.08 -1.92
C GLU A 189 10.30 8.39 -2.43
N VAL A 190 9.00 8.37 -2.73
CA VAL A 190 8.23 9.56 -3.13
C VAL A 190 8.23 10.61 -2.01
N LEU A 191 8.00 10.20 -0.75
CA LEU A 191 8.08 11.11 0.40
C LEU A 191 9.47 11.77 0.50
N ALA A 192 10.52 11.06 0.12
CA ALA A 192 11.88 11.58 0.09
C ALA A 192 12.24 12.33 -1.21
N GLY A 193 11.29 12.55 -2.12
CA GLY A 193 11.51 13.25 -3.40
C GLY A 193 12.29 12.45 -4.44
N ARG A 194 12.35 11.12 -4.30
CA ARG A 194 13.05 10.23 -5.23
C ARG A 194 12.07 9.53 -6.17
N ILE A 195 12.55 9.25 -7.38
CA ILE A 195 11.83 8.46 -8.37
C ILE A 195 12.34 7.03 -8.29
N THR A 196 11.51 6.14 -7.75
CA THR A 196 11.77 4.71 -7.67
C THR A 196 10.66 3.95 -8.36
N ARG A 197 10.98 2.93 -9.16
CA ARG A 197 10.00 2.16 -9.94
C ARG A 197 9.75 0.81 -9.31
N VAL A 198 8.49 0.48 -9.05
CA VAL A 198 8.11 -0.86 -8.58
C VAL A 198 8.28 -1.92 -9.66
N ALA A 199 8.33 -1.54 -10.93
CA ALA A 199 8.63 -2.44 -12.05
C ALA A 199 10.03 -3.07 -11.98
N ASP A 200 10.96 -2.46 -11.21
CA ASP A 200 12.32 -2.99 -11.00
C ASP A 200 12.41 -3.96 -9.81
N LEU A 201 11.28 -4.19 -9.13
CA LEU A 201 11.16 -4.98 -7.90
C LEU A 201 10.39 -6.27 -8.14
N GLU A 202 10.74 -7.31 -7.39
CA GLU A 202 10.18 -8.66 -7.55
C GLU A 202 9.56 -9.19 -6.25
N GLN A 203 8.64 -10.15 -6.41
CA GLN A 203 8.08 -10.95 -5.32
C GLN A 203 8.94 -12.17 -5.01
N PRO A 204 9.01 -12.61 -3.74
CA PRO A 204 9.58 -13.92 -3.45
C PRO A 204 8.77 -15.03 -4.13
N VAL A 205 9.43 -16.13 -4.51
CA VAL A 205 8.82 -17.25 -5.25
C VAL A 205 7.55 -17.80 -4.58
N PHE A 206 7.49 -17.81 -3.23
CA PHE A 206 6.31 -18.30 -2.52
C PHE A 206 5.06 -17.45 -2.72
N ALA A 207 5.21 -16.18 -3.13
CA ALA A 207 4.10 -15.23 -3.35
C ALA A 207 3.60 -15.23 -4.80
N TRP A 208 4.06 -16.17 -5.64
CA TRP A 208 3.67 -16.27 -7.04
C TRP A 208 2.39 -17.07 -7.27
N LYS A 209 1.83 -17.66 -6.21
CA LYS A 209 0.61 -18.46 -6.23
C LYS A 209 -0.55 -17.70 -5.62
#